data_AF-A0A378BJP8-F1
#
_entry.id   AF-A0A378BJP8-F1
#
_cell.length_a   1.000
_cell.length_b   1.000
_cell.length_c   1.000
_cell.angle_alpha   90.00
_cell.angle_beta   90.00
_cell.angle_gamma   90.00
#
_symmetry.space_group_name_H-M   'P 1'
#
loop_
_entity.id
_entity.type
_entity.pdbx_description
1 polymer ?
#
loop_
_entity_poly.entity_id
_entity_poly.type
_entity_poly.pdbx_seq_one_letter_code
_entity_poly.pdbx_strand_id
1 'polypeptide(L)'
;MSGQLAENKDAWDAFTVLFPSITASGIPKNAALNAIMQIEKTPRELYSGAILLLDDMRFDAALVLRSRISGQPALLDTSGGGNHRAIYTGTRN
;
A
#
# COMPACT_ATOMS: atom_id res chain seq x y z
N MET A 1 -15.44 -5.94 6.77
CA MET A 1 -15.65 -6.74 5.54
C MET A 1 -14.61 -7.85 5.55
N SER A 2 -14.98 -9.05 5.13
CA SER A 2 -14.07 -10.19 4.96
C SER A 2 -14.32 -10.82 3.60
N GLY A 3 -13.34 -11.60 3.12
CA GLY A 3 -13.42 -12.36 1.87
C GLY A 3 -12.40 -13.49 1.91
N GLN A 4 -12.49 -14.40 0.96
CA GLN A 4 -11.56 -15.51 0.82
C GLN A 4 -10.76 -15.35 -0.48
N LEU A 5 -9.46 -15.56 -0.40
CA LEU A 5 -8.58 -15.58 -1.57
C LEU A 5 -8.90 -16.81 -2.43
N ALA A 6 -8.79 -16.65 -3.76
CA ALA A 6 -8.80 -17.78 -4.66
C ALA A 6 -7.57 -18.66 -4.40
N GLU A 7 -7.67 -19.97 -4.66
CA GLU A 7 -6.61 -20.95 -4.36
C GLU A 7 -5.24 -20.61 -4.96
N ASN A 8 -5.24 -19.89 -6.09
CA ASN A 8 -4.04 -19.49 -6.82
C ASN A 8 -3.59 -18.05 -6.55
N LYS A 9 -4.11 -17.42 -5.49
CA LYS A 9 -3.78 -16.03 -5.13
C LYS A 9 -3.22 -15.94 -3.72
N ASP A 10 -2.34 -14.96 -3.52
CA ASP A 10 -1.74 -14.67 -2.23
C ASP A 10 -2.21 -13.33 -1.63
N ALA A 11 -1.65 -12.99 -0.47
CA ALA A 11 -1.97 -11.75 0.22
C ALA A 11 -1.51 -10.50 -0.56
N TRP A 12 -0.46 -10.60 -1.39
CA TRP A 12 0.00 -9.50 -2.24
C TRP A 12 -0.97 -9.22 -3.38
N ASP A 13 -1.60 -10.25 -3.95
CA ASP A 13 -2.66 -10.08 -4.95
C ASP A 13 -3.84 -9.28 -4.37
N ALA A 14 -4.31 -9.65 -3.17
CA ALA A 14 -5.36 -8.90 -2.49
C ALA A 14 -4.93 -7.47 -2.17
N PHE A 15 -3.72 -7.28 -1.66
CA PHE A 15 -3.19 -5.97 -1.32
C PHE A 15 -3.14 -5.05 -2.55
N THR A 16 -2.66 -5.54 -3.70
CA THR A 16 -2.56 -4.75 -4.94
C THR A 16 -3.93 -4.33 -5.48
N VAL A 17 -4.95 -5.17 -5.30
CA VAL A 17 -6.33 -4.82 -5.67
C VAL A 17 -6.89 -3.74 -4.74
N LEU A 18 -6.66 -3.87 -3.43
CA LEU A 18 -7.24 -2.99 -2.41
C LEU A 18 -6.52 -1.64 -2.29
N PHE A 19 -5.22 -1.57 -2.57
CA PHE A 19 -4.43 -0.34 -2.45
C PHE A 19 -4.20 0.37 -3.80
N PRO A 20 -4.07 1.70 -3.85
CA PRO A 20 -4.26 2.65 -2.73
C PRO A 20 -5.70 2.59 -2.20
N SER A 21 -5.86 2.77 -0.88
CA SER A 21 -7.16 2.66 -0.22
C SER A 21 -8.19 3.60 -0.86
N ILE A 22 -9.42 3.11 -0.99
CA ILE A 22 -10.55 3.89 -1.54
C ILE A 22 -10.81 5.20 -0.77
N THR A 23 -10.48 5.23 0.54
CA THR A 23 -10.61 6.44 1.38
C THR A 23 -9.57 7.51 1.07
N ALA A 24 -8.47 7.13 0.40
CA ALA A 24 -7.41 8.04 -0.02
C ALA A 24 -7.41 8.30 -1.53
N SER A 25 -7.98 7.40 -2.34
CA SER A 25 -8.12 7.58 -3.79
C SER A 25 -9.44 8.24 -4.19
N GLY A 26 -10.59 7.77 -3.68
CA GLY A 26 -11.93 8.13 -4.15
C GLY A 26 -12.58 7.08 -5.06
N ILE A 27 -13.81 7.36 -5.50
CA ILE A 27 -14.67 6.47 -6.31
C ILE A 27 -15.13 7.22 -7.57
N PRO A 28 -15.07 6.62 -8.79
CA PRO A 28 -14.46 5.33 -9.12
C PRO A 28 -12.93 5.35 -9.05
N LYS A 29 -12.28 4.26 -8.58
CA LYS A 29 -10.83 4.22 -8.26
C LYS A 29 -9.94 4.79 -9.36
N ASN A 30 -10.08 4.31 -10.59
CA ASN A 30 -9.23 4.75 -11.71
C ASN A 30 -9.45 6.23 -12.06
N ALA A 31 -10.69 6.69 -12.11
CA ALA A 31 -11.01 8.08 -12.40
C ALA A 31 -10.46 9.01 -11.31
N ALA A 32 -10.56 8.60 -10.04
CA ALA A 32 -10.10 9.38 -8.92
C ALA A 32 -8.55 9.42 -8.83
N LEU A 33 -7.87 8.30 -9.09
CA LEU A 33 -6.40 8.27 -9.21
C LEU A 33 -5.91 9.17 -10.35
N ASN A 34 -6.58 9.14 -11.51
CA ASN A 34 -6.25 10.04 -12.63
C ASN A 34 -6.43 11.52 -12.25
N ALA A 35 -7.52 11.86 -11.57
CA ALA A 35 -7.75 13.22 -11.10
C ALA A 35 -6.68 13.67 -10.09
N ILE A 36 -6.29 12.79 -9.15
CA ILE A 36 -5.21 13.06 -8.19
C ILE A 36 -3.90 13.35 -8.92
N MET A 37 -3.51 12.52 -9.89
CA MET A 37 -2.29 12.72 -10.67
C MET A 37 -2.28 14.04 -11.46
N GLN A 38 -3.45 14.55 -11.84
CA GLN A 38 -3.57 15.83 -12.55
C GLN A 38 -3.53 17.05 -11.61
N ILE A 39 -4.08 16.91 -10.41
CA ILE A 39 -4.26 18.03 -9.45
C ILE A 39 -3.02 18.18 -8.55
N GLU A 40 -2.43 17.07 -8.13
CA GLU A 40 -1.31 17.08 -7.20
C GLU A 40 0.02 17.15 -7.95
N LYS A 41 0.75 18.25 -7.71
CA LYS A 41 2.02 18.54 -8.38
C LYS A 41 3.21 17.76 -7.81
N THR A 42 3.00 17.05 -6.70
CA THR A 42 4.03 16.27 -6.01
C THR A 42 3.49 14.88 -5.72
N PRO A 43 4.32 13.83 -5.84
CA PRO A 43 3.95 12.51 -5.38
C PRO A 43 3.60 12.53 -3.89
N ARG A 44 2.60 11.73 -3.48
CA ARG A 44 2.19 11.64 -2.08
C ARG A 44 3.18 10.85 -1.22
N GLU A 45 4.16 10.18 -1.83
CA GLU A 45 5.15 9.35 -1.16
C GLU A 45 4.44 8.34 -0.23
N LEU A 46 4.73 8.38 1.07
CA LEU A 46 4.08 7.56 2.07
C LEU A 46 2.68 8.00 2.47
N TYR A 47 2.35 9.28 2.28
CA TYR A 47 1.00 9.73 2.53
C TYR A 47 0.08 8.99 1.55
N SER A 48 -0.97 8.32 2.05
CA SER A 48 -1.82 7.39 1.29
C SER A 48 -1.20 6.05 0.86
N GLY A 49 0.03 5.73 1.30
CA GLY A 49 0.67 4.42 1.18
C GLY A 49 0.29 3.45 2.30
N ALA A 50 1.08 2.40 2.51
CA ALA A 50 0.85 1.40 3.57
C ALA A 50 2.14 1.05 4.33
N ILE A 51 2.00 0.78 5.64
CA ILE A 51 3.00 0.07 6.44
C ILE A 51 2.58 -1.40 6.52
N LEU A 52 3.49 -2.29 6.17
CA LEU A 52 3.26 -3.74 6.14
C LEU A 52 3.96 -4.41 7.33
N LEU A 53 3.26 -5.35 7.96
CA LEU A 53 3.83 -6.31 8.88
C LEU A 53 3.64 -7.70 8.29
N LEU A 54 4.76 -8.36 8.01
CA LEU A 54 4.81 -9.64 7.29
C LEU A 54 5.59 -10.67 8.11
N ASP A 55 4.96 -11.83 8.31
CA ASP A 55 5.61 -13.07 8.72
C ASP A 55 5.01 -14.26 7.94
N ASP A 56 5.47 -15.49 8.18
CA ASP A 56 5.05 -16.68 7.43
C ASP A 56 3.53 -16.95 7.47
N MET A 57 2.81 -16.40 8.46
CA MET A 57 1.37 -16.63 8.66
C MET A 57 0.54 -15.34 8.64
N ARG A 58 1.18 -14.17 8.66
CA ARG A 58 0.51 -12.88 8.86
C ARG A 58 0.89 -11.87 7.79
N PHE A 59 -0.14 -11.28 7.19
CA PHE A 59 -0.03 -10.11 6.32
C PHE A 59 -0.95 -9.03 6.85
N ASP A 60 -0.38 -7.98 7.46
CA ASP A 60 -1.13 -6.81 7.90
C ASP A 60 -0.66 -5.56 7.16
N ALA A 61 -1.61 -4.78 6.65
CA ALA A 61 -1.35 -3.53 5.96
C ALA A 61 -2.13 -2.38 6.62
N ALA A 62 -1.41 -1.39 7.14
CA ALA A 62 -1.98 -0.19 7.74
C ALA A 62 -1.86 0.99 6.77
N LEU A 63 -2.99 1.60 6.40
CA LEU A 63 -3.03 2.82 5.59
C LEU A 63 -2.38 3.98 6.36
N VAL A 64 -1.43 4.66 5.72
CA VAL A 64 -0.73 5.81 6.31
C VAL A 64 -1.55 7.08 6.11
N LEU A 65 -2.18 7.56 7.19
CA LEU A 65 -2.88 8.85 7.25
C LEU A 65 -2.46 9.62 8.50
N ARG A 66 -2.43 10.96 8.42
CA ARG A 66 -2.10 11.88 9.53
C ARG A 66 -0.78 11.58 10.24
N SER A 67 0.19 11.00 9.53
CA SER A 67 1.50 10.65 10.09
C SER A 67 2.53 11.73 9.81
N ARG A 68 3.51 11.87 10.69
CA ARG A 68 4.75 12.61 10.44
C ARG A 68 5.84 11.59 10.11
N ILE A 69 6.53 11.80 9.00
CA ILE A 69 7.68 10.99 8.60
C ILE A 69 8.91 11.87 8.82
N SER A 70 9.87 11.33 9.57
CA SER A 70 11.16 11.96 9.80
C SER A 70 12.24 10.98 9.35
N GLY A 71 13.14 11.43 8.48
CA GLY A 71 14.13 10.58 7.81
C GLY A 71 13.67 10.05 6.45
N GLN A 72 14.55 9.32 5.76
CA GLN A 72 14.22 8.65 4.51
C GLN A 72 13.53 7.31 4.80
N PRO A 73 12.39 7.00 4.16
CA PRO A 73 11.81 5.67 4.26
C PRO A 73 12.80 4.65 3.70
N ALA A 74 13.21 3.69 4.53
CA ALA A 74 14.04 2.60 4.06
C ALA A 74 13.20 1.73 3.11
N LEU A 75 13.62 1.64 1.85
CA LEU A 75 13.11 0.63 0.92
C LEU A 75 13.64 -0.72 1.41
N LEU A 76 12.77 -1.49 2.05
CA LEU A 76 13.08 -2.87 2.39
C LEU A 76 12.83 -3.73 1.15
N ASP A 77 13.92 -4.26 0.60
CA ASP A 77 13.87 -5.27 -0.45
C ASP A 77 13.14 -6.51 0.08
N THR A 78 12.11 -6.95 -0.63
CA THR A 78 11.23 -8.07 -0.25
C THR A 78 11.91 -9.45 -0.39
N SER A 79 13.24 -9.51 -0.43
CA SER A 79 14.00 -10.68 -0.90
C SER A 79 14.63 -11.57 0.17
N GLY A 80 14.50 -11.30 1.48
CA GLY A 80 15.19 -12.15 2.48
C GLY A 80 14.50 -12.29 3.83
N GLY A 81 13.94 -13.47 4.13
CA GLY A 81 13.17 -13.87 5.33
C GLY A 81 13.72 -13.44 6.72
N GLY A 82 12.82 -12.89 7.56
CA GLY A 82 13.09 -12.38 8.91
C GLY A 82 12.15 -11.24 9.29
N ASN A 83 11.12 -11.48 10.12
CA ASN A 83 10.18 -10.50 10.72
C ASN A 83 10.14 -9.11 10.04
N HIS A 84 9.48 -9.06 8.88
CA HIS A 84 9.63 -7.98 7.92
C HIS A 84 8.61 -6.87 8.14
N ARG A 85 9.09 -5.70 8.55
CA ARG A 85 8.30 -4.47 8.54
C ARG A 85 8.57 -3.68 7.27
N ALA A 86 7.89 -3.99 6.18
CA ALA A 86 8.11 -3.28 4.92
C ALA A 86 7.28 -1.98 4.84
N ILE A 87 7.81 -0.97 4.17
CA ILE A 87 7.11 0.29 3.91
C ILE A 87 6.77 0.33 2.41
N TYR A 88 5.48 0.46 2.08
CA TYR A 88 4.99 0.55 0.71
C TYR A 88 4.50 1.96 0.39
N THR A 89 5.21 2.64 -0.51
CA THR A 89 4.73 3.83 -1.22
C THR A 89 4.18 3.37 -2.58
N GLY A 90 2.92 3.65 -2.90
CA GLY A 90 2.41 3.35 -4.27
C GLY A 90 3.17 4.23 -5.29
N THR A 91 3.46 3.81 -6.52
CA THR A 91 2.89 2.79 -7.42
C THR A 91 3.99 1.96 -8.09
N ARG A 92 3.89 0.62 -8.09
CA ARG A 92 4.59 -0.22 -9.07
C ARG A 92 3.85 -0.04 -10.41
N ASN A 93 4.51 0.58 -11.40
CA ASN A 93 4.06 0.53 -12.80
C ASN A 93 4.09 -0.91 -13.31
#